data_AF-A0A1F4GU90-F1
#
_entry.id   AF-A0A1F4GU90-F1
#
_cell.length_a   1.000
_cell.length_b   1.000
_cell.length_c   1.000
_cell.angle_alpha   90.00
_cell.angle_beta   90.00
_cell.angle_gamma   90.00
#
_symmetry.space_group_name_H-M   'P 1'
#
loop_
_entity.id
_entity.type
_entity.pdbx_description
1 polymer ?
#
loop_
_entity_poly.entity_id
_entity_poly.type
_entity_poly.pdbx_seq_one_letter_code
_entity_poly.pdbx_strand_id
1 'polypeptide(L)'
;MNTVPAACGWNWVLTGFALFRKNPAMWAFLVFSYIMLMQLLGMIPVLGWVAATVLIPAFSASFMIVSRELDQDKRIGFALLFSGFRTNLPALLRQGSLYLGSAFAILGLSALADGGVLLQLLVSGERPPASALEDGSLAAAAALAGTLYLPVLASLWFAPALSAWRNLPALQAMFYSLFATFRNWRAFLAYGIALLLLGLICSLALFLLALLVRGLLGNKSQDAFLLVVLPVMLTYVPILFASFYASYRDIFPQPVAAADAAANAQ
;
A
#
# COMPACT_ATOMS: atom_id res chain seq x y z
N MET A 1 16.52 -11.31 10.00
CA MET A 1 15.88 -11.02 8.70
C MET A 1 16.25 -12.15 7.77
N ASN A 2 15.26 -12.81 7.18
CA ASN A 2 15.47 -13.98 6.35
C ASN A 2 15.56 -13.61 4.88
N THR A 3 16.22 -14.48 4.10
CA THR A 3 16.12 -14.48 2.64
C THR A 3 15.16 -15.59 2.26
N VAL A 4 14.09 -15.26 1.55
CA VAL A 4 13.05 -16.22 1.21
C VAL A 4 13.13 -16.64 -0.27
N PRO A 5 12.68 -17.85 -0.62
CA PRO A 5 12.55 -18.28 -2.01
C PRO A 5 11.60 -17.38 -2.82
N ALA A 6 11.81 -17.32 -4.14
CA ALA A 6 10.96 -16.52 -5.03
C ALA A 6 9.47 -16.93 -4.97
N ALA A 7 9.19 -18.23 -4.78
CA ALA A 7 7.83 -18.76 -4.69
C ALA A 7 7.01 -18.17 -3.52
N CYS A 8 7.66 -17.67 -2.46
CA CYS A 8 6.97 -16.99 -1.37
C CYS A 8 6.18 -15.76 -1.86
N GLY A 9 6.67 -15.06 -2.89
CA GLY A 9 5.99 -13.90 -3.45
C GLY A 9 4.58 -14.21 -3.94
N TRP A 10 4.39 -15.35 -4.61
CA TRP A 10 3.07 -15.82 -5.02
C TRP A 10 2.19 -16.16 -3.80
N ASN A 11 2.80 -16.81 -2.81
CA ASN A 11 2.11 -17.27 -1.61
C ASN A 11 1.64 -16.13 -0.70
N TRP A 12 2.28 -14.96 -0.76
CA TRP A 12 1.83 -13.75 -0.04
C TRP A 12 0.48 -13.28 -0.52
N VAL A 13 0.21 -13.29 -1.84
CA VAL A 13 -1.09 -12.92 -2.40
C VAL A 13 -2.16 -13.93 -1.98
N LEU A 14 -1.86 -15.23 -2.07
CA LEU A 14 -2.77 -16.30 -1.64
C LEU A 14 -3.10 -16.20 -0.13
N THR A 15 -2.09 -15.87 0.69
CA THR A 15 -2.27 -15.63 2.12
C THR A 15 -3.15 -14.40 2.36
N GLY A 16 -2.95 -13.33 1.61
CA GLY A 16 -3.81 -12.14 1.65
C GLY A 16 -5.27 -12.46 1.35
N PHE A 17 -5.51 -13.28 0.32
CA PHE A 17 -6.85 -13.77 -0.01
C PHE A 17 -7.44 -14.67 1.09
N ALA A 18 -6.64 -15.54 1.68
CA ALA A 18 -7.07 -16.39 2.79
C ALA A 18 -7.48 -15.57 4.03
N LEU A 19 -6.70 -14.54 4.38
CA LEU A 19 -7.01 -13.65 5.51
C LEU A 19 -8.26 -12.79 5.24
N PHE A 20 -8.44 -12.29 4.01
CA PHE A 20 -9.66 -11.58 3.63
C PHE A 20 -10.91 -12.46 3.83
N ARG A 21 -10.85 -13.72 3.37
CA ARG A 21 -11.97 -14.68 3.48
C ARG A 21 -12.39 -15.02 4.92
N LYS A 22 -11.52 -14.82 5.92
CA LYS A 22 -11.87 -15.07 7.33
C LYS A 22 -12.97 -14.12 7.84
N ASN A 23 -12.97 -12.86 7.39
CA ASN A 23 -14.01 -11.89 7.74
C ASN A 23 -14.14 -10.78 6.66
N PRO A 24 -14.74 -11.09 5.50
CA PRO A 24 -14.81 -10.16 4.37
C PRO A 24 -15.57 -8.87 4.70
N ALA A 25 -16.68 -9.00 5.45
CA ALA A 25 -17.54 -7.88 5.80
C ALA A 25 -16.81 -6.86 6.68
N MET A 26 -16.10 -7.30 7.72
CA MET A 26 -15.36 -6.37 8.57
C MET A 26 -14.15 -5.77 7.84
N TRP A 27 -13.45 -6.53 6.99
CA TRP A 27 -12.38 -5.99 6.15
C TRP A 27 -12.87 -4.88 5.22
N ALA A 28 -13.96 -5.14 4.49
CA ALA A 28 -14.58 -4.17 3.61
C ALA A 28 -15.02 -2.93 4.39
N PHE A 29 -15.61 -3.12 5.58
CA PHE A 29 -16.01 -2.02 6.46
C PHE A 29 -14.81 -1.17 6.93
N LEU A 30 -13.70 -1.80 7.34
CA LEU A 30 -12.48 -1.11 7.76
C LEU A 30 -11.84 -0.33 6.61
N VAL A 31 -11.72 -0.94 5.42
CA VAL A 31 -11.18 -0.27 4.23
C VAL A 31 -12.08 0.85 3.76
N PHE A 32 -13.40 0.63 3.71
CA PHE A 32 -14.37 1.68 3.40
C PHE A 32 -14.25 2.85 4.38
N SER A 33 -14.17 2.56 5.68
CA SER A 33 -14.00 3.57 6.72
C SER A 33 -12.68 4.35 6.57
N TYR A 34 -11.59 3.66 6.22
CA TYR A 34 -10.31 4.30 5.89
C TYR A 34 -10.44 5.24 4.67
N ILE A 35 -11.06 4.77 3.59
CA ILE A 35 -11.27 5.58 2.37
C ILE A 35 -12.12 6.81 2.70
N MET A 36 -13.22 6.65 3.44
CA MET A 36 -14.07 7.77 3.86
C MET A 36 -13.30 8.77 4.73
N LEU A 37 -12.48 8.30 5.66
CA LEU A 37 -11.66 9.17 6.48
C LEU A 37 -10.64 9.95 5.64
N MET A 38 -9.94 9.29 4.71
CA MET A 38 -9.02 9.96 3.79
C MET A 38 -9.74 10.96 2.89
N GLN A 39 -10.96 10.66 2.45
CA GLN A 39 -11.79 11.56 1.66
C GLN A 39 -12.19 12.81 2.44
N LEU A 40 -12.61 12.65 3.71
CA LEU A 40 -12.93 13.75 4.61
C LEU A 40 -11.70 14.63 4.88
N LEU A 41 -10.52 14.02 5.08
CA LEU A 41 -9.26 14.76 5.18
C LEU A 41 -9.01 15.56 3.90
N GLY A 42 -9.15 14.93 2.73
CA GLY A 42 -8.96 15.55 1.43
C GLY A 42 -9.87 16.74 1.12
N MET A 43 -10.98 16.92 1.84
CA MET A 43 -11.84 18.12 1.71
C MET A 43 -11.17 19.38 2.25
N ILE A 44 -10.14 19.24 3.09
CA ILE A 44 -9.34 20.37 3.60
C ILE A 44 -8.26 20.69 2.56
N PRO A 45 -8.31 21.85 1.88
CA PRO A 45 -7.33 22.19 0.86
C PRO A 45 -5.90 22.18 1.42
N VAL A 46 -4.97 21.60 0.68
CA VAL A 46 -3.53 21.48 1.00
C VAL A 46 -3.24 20.67 2.27
N LEU A 47 -3.70 21.11 3.45
CA LEU A 47 -3.46 20.47 4.74
C LEU A 47 -4.05 19.05 4.80
N GLY A 48 -5.21 18.84 4.19
CA GLY A 48 -5.86 17.54 4.13
C GLY A 48 -5.01 16.50 3.41
N TRP A 49 -4.46 16.88 2.26
CA TRP A 49 -3.58 16.02 1.47
C TRP A 49 -2.25 15.75 2.17
N VAL A 50 -1.65 16.77 2.80
CA VAL A 50 -0.44 16.60 3.63
C VAL A 50 -0.71 15.63 4.78
N ALA A 51 -1.80 15.83 5.52
CA ALA A 51 -2.18 14.97 6.64
C ALA A 51 -2.45 13.54 6.17
N ALA A 52 -3.22 13.35 5.10
CA ALA A 52 -3.49 12.03 4.54
C ALA A 52 -2.20 11.28 4.19
N THR A 53 -1.24 11.98 3.56
CA THR A 53 0.06 11.42 3.18
C THR A 53 0.91 11.04 4.40
N VAL A 54 1.01 11.93 5.38
CA VAL A 54 1.80 11.69 6.60
C VAL A 54 1.21 10.56 7.46
N LEU A 55 -0.10 10.33 7.38
CA LEU A 55 -0.79 9.28 8.12
C LEU A 55 -0.71 7.89 7.46
N ILE A 56 -0.23 7.77 6.22
CA ILE A 56 -0.11 6.48 5.51
C ILE A 56 0.59 5.40 6.37
N PRO A 57 1.75 5.66 6.99
CA PRO A 57 2.42 4.65 7.82
C PRO A 57 1.57 4.20 9.02
N ALA A 58 0.84 5.11 9.65
CA ALA A 58 0.00 4.78 10.80
C ALA A 58 -1.15 3.85 10.39
N PHE A 59 -1.82 4.12 9.26
CA PHE A 59 -2.84 3.22 8.73
C PHE A 59 -2.28 1.91 8.19
N SER A 60 -1.12 1.94 7.54
CA SER A 60 -0.42 0.72 7.11
C SER A 60 -0.14 -0.19 8.30
N ALA A 61 0.38 0.36 9.40
CA ALA A 61 0.58 -0.39 10.64
C ALA A 61 -0.74 -0.95 11.20
N SER A 62 -1.82 -0.16 11.19
CA SER A 62 -3.14 -0.64 11.61
C SER A 62 -3.63 -1.84 10.78
N PHE A 63 -3.56 -1.78 9.45
CA PHE A 63 -4.01 -2.88 8.61
C PHE A 63 -3.13 -4.12 8.73
N MET A 64 -1.83 -3.95 8.99
CA MET A 64 -0.95 -5.06 9.32
C MET A 64 -1.29 -5.70 10.66
N ILE A 65 -1.71 -4.92 11.67
CA ILE A 65 -2.24 -5.43 12.94
C ILE A 65 -3.54 -6.19 12.71
N VAL A 66 -4.50 -5.64 11.94
CA VAL A 66 -5.75 -6.33 11.57
C VAL A 66 -5.46 -7.69 10.92
N SER A 67 -4.51 -7.72 9.98
CA SER A 67 -4.10 -8.96 9.30
C SER A 67 -3.54 -9.99 10.27
N ARG A 68 -2.71 -9.55 11.23
CA ARG A 68 -2.14 -10.41 12.28
C ARG A 68 -3.20 -10.97 13.23
N GLU A 69 -4.15 -10.14 13.67
CA GLU A 69 -5.22 -10.62 14.56
C GLU A 69 -6.08 -11.68 13.86
N LEU A 70 -6.36 -11.50 12.56
CA LEU A 70 -7.05 -12.52 11.76
C LEU A 70 -6.21 -13.78 11.52
N ASP A 71 -4.91 -13.65 11.31
CA ASP A 71 -4.01 -14.81 11.18
C ASP A 71 -4.05 -15.67 12.44
N GLN A 72 -4.22 -15.04 13.60
CA GLN A 72 -4.37 -15.68 14.92
C GLN A 72 -5.82 -16.06 15.28
N ASP A 73 -6.74 -16.05 14.31
CA ASP A 73 -8.17 -16.38 14.49
C ASP A 73 -8.91 -15.54 15.54
N LYS A 74 -8.40 -14.33 15.81
CA LYS A 74 -9.05 -13.38 16.72
C LYS A 74 -10.11 -12.55 16.01
N ARG A 75 -11.07 -12.07 16.79
CA ARG A 75 -12.11 -11.16 16.30
C ARG A 75 -11.52 -9.78 16.03
N ILE A 76 -11.81 -9.26 14.85
CA ILE A 76 -11.47 -7.88 14.47
C ILE A 76 -12.67 -6.96 14.66
N GLY A 77 -12.40 -5.71 15.01
CA GLY A 77 -13.41 -4.66 15.19
C GLY A 77 -12.90 -3.29 14.78
N PHE A 78 -13.81 -2.32 14.69
CA PHE A 78 -13.53 -0.98 14.15
C PHE A 78 -12.35 -0.27 14.82
N ALA A 79 -12.18 -0.44 16.14
CA ALA A 79 -11.09 0.18 16.89
C ALA A 79 -9.68 -0.19 16.37
N LEU A 80 -9.55 -1.33 15.69
CA LEU A 80 -8.28 -1.75 15.09
C LEU A 80 -7.83 -0.86 13.93
N LEU A 81 -8.74 -0.11 13.30
CA LEU A 81 -8.38 0.87 12.26
C LEU A 81 -7.40 1.92 12.79
N PHE A 82 -7.47 2.24 14.08
CA PHE A 82 -6.60 3.21 14.74
C PHE A 82 -5.52 2.55 15.61
N SER A 83 -5.33 1.22 15.51
CA SER A 83 -4.36 0.50 16.34
C SER A 83 -2.92 0.96 16.11
N GLY A 84 -2.54 1.28 14.87
CA GLY A 84 -1.21 1.82 14.54
C GLY A 84 -0.89 3.14 15.27
N PHE A 85 -1.90 3.97 15.51
CA PHE A 85 -1.76 5.25 16.23
C PHE A 85 -1.43 5.07 17.71
N ARG A 86 -1.68 3.88 18.26
CA ARG A 86 -1.40 3.54 19.67
C ARG A 86 -0.07 2.81 19.85
N THR A 87 0.74 2.73 18.80
CA THR A 87 2.08 2.12 18.83
C THR A 87 3.17 3.19 18.91
N ASN A 88 4.24 3.11 18.12
CA ASN A 88 5.26 4.14 18.01
C ASN A 88 4.82 5.24 17.03
N LEU A 89 3.78 6.01 17.40
CA LEU A 89 3.24 7.08 16.57
C LEU A 89 4.29 8.13 16.15
N PRO A 90 5.22 8.58 17.01
CA PRO A 90 6.25 9.53 16.58
C PRO A 90 7.12 9.00 15.43
N ALA A 91 7.50 7.72 15.47
CA ALA A 91 8.25 7.11 14.37
C ALA A 91 7.40 7.01 13.09
N LEU A 92 6.13 6.62 13.21
CA LEU A 92 5.21 6.50 12.07
C LEU A 92 4.94 7.85 11.39
N LEU A 93 4.71 8.91 12.16
CA LEU A 93 4.55 10.27 11.63
C LEU A 93 5.84 10.75 10.95
N ARG A 94 7.01 10.48 11.54
CA ARG A 94 8.29 10.82 10.94
C ARG A 94 8.53 10.06 9.63
N GLN A 95 8.15 8.79 9.53
CA GLN A 95 8.17 8.03 8.27
C GLN A 95 7.27 8.70 7.22
N GLY A 96 6.08 9.14 7.62
CA GLY A 96 5.14 9.83 6.72
C GLY A 96 5.65 11.19 6.24
N SER A 97 6.28 11.97 7.12
CA SER A 97 6.94 13.22 6.76
C SER A 97 8.13 13.01 5.82
N LEU A 98 8.94 11.97 6.07
CA LEU A 98 10.06 11.61 5.19
C LEU A 98 9.57 11.13 3.83
N TYR A 99 8.48 10.37 3.79
CA TYR A 99 7.81 9.97 2.55
C TYR A 99 7.36 11.18 1.73
N LEU A 100 6.65 12.11 2.38
CA LEU A 100 6.20 13.34 1.75
C LEU A 100 7.37 14.20 1.23
N GLY A 101 8.40 14.40 2.06
CA GLY A 101 9.60 15.14 1.68
C GLY A 101 10.33 14.49 0.50
N SER A 102 10.39 13.16 0.46
CA SER A 102 10.98 12.41 -0.66
C SER A 102 10.16 12.59 -1.94
N ALA A 103 8.83 12.57 -1.87
CA ALA A 103 7.97 12.81 -3.02
C ALA A 103 8.20 14.21 -3.62
N PHE A 104 8.27 15.25 -2.79
CA PHE A 104 8.59 16.61 -3.25
C PHE A 104 10.00 16.72 -3.83
N ALA A 105 10.99 16.10 -3.19
CA ALA A 105 12.36 16.09 -3.71
C ALA A 105 12.44 15.41 -5.09
N ILE A 106 11.74 14.30 -5.27
CA ILE A 106 11.68 13.58 -6.55
C ILE A 106 11.02 14.43 -7.63
N LEU A 107 9.89 15.08 -7.34
CA LEU A 107 9.21 15.96 -8.29
C LEU A 107 10.07 17.19 -8.65
N GLY A 108 10.78 17.76 -7.67
CA GLY A 108 11.71 18.85 -7.91
C GLY A 108 12.90 18.43 -8.79
N LEU A 109 13.45 17.24 -8.57
CA LEU A 109 14.52 16.69 -9.41
C LEU A 109 14.03 16.35 -10.82
N SER A 110 12.82 15.80 -10.98
CA SER A 110 12.26 15.50 -12.30
C SER A 110 11.96 16.77 -13.09
N ALA A 111 11.59 17.87 -12.42
CA ALA A 111 11.38 19.17 -13.05
C ALA A 111 12.66 19.72 -13.72
N LEU A 112 13.85 19.28 -13.30
CA LEU A 112 15.11 19.63 -13.98
C LEU A 112 15.25 18.95 -15.34
N ALA A 113 14.50 17.87 -15.60
CA ALA A 113 14.56 17.11 -16.85
C ALA A 113 13.51 17.57 -17.88
N ASP A 114 12.36 18.08 -17.45
CA ASP A 114 11.24 18.45 -18.32
C ASP A 114 10.68 19.87 -18.09
N GLY A 115 11.34 20.69 -17.28
CA GLY A 115 10.87 22.03 -16.94
C GLY A 115 9.66 22.07 -16.01
N GLY A 116 9.29 20.94 -15.38
CA GLY A 116 8.19 20.85 -14.42
C GLY A 116 6.86 20.42 -15.03
N VAL A 117 6.84 19.95 -16.29
CA VAL A 117 5.63 19.43 -16.95
C VAL A 117 5.04 18.25 -16.18
N LEU A 118 5.87 17.31 -15.72
CA LEU A 118 5.44 16.17 -14.89
C LEU A 118 4.81 16.64 -13.58
N LEU A 119 5.36 17.69 -12.96
CA LEU A 119 4.82 18.25 -11.73
C LEU A 119 3.45 18.87 -11.98
N GLN A 120 3.28 19.66 -13.04
CA GLN A 120 2.00 20.26 -13.42
C GLN A 120 0.94 19.20 -13.73
N LEU A 121 1.33 18.13 -14.43
CA LEU A 121 0.45 16.99 -14.69
C LEU A 121 -0.02 16.33 -13.38
N LEU A 122 0.90 16.06 -12.44
CA LEU A 122 0.57 15.32 -11.22
C LEU A 122 -0.15 16.18 -10.16
N VAL A 123 0.16 17.47 -10.08
CA VAL A 123 -0.41 18.38 -9.07
C VAL A 123 -1.68 19.06 -9.57
N SER A 124 -1.66 19.58 -10.80
CA SER A 124 -2.75 20.37 -11.36
C SER A 124 -3.64 19.57 -12.32
N GLY A 125 -3.22 18.35 -12.72
CA GLY A 125 -3.93 17.58 -13.74
C GLY A 125 -3.84 18.19 -15.14
N GLU A 126 -2.91 19.13 -15.35
CA GLU A 126 -2.75 19.84 -16.61
C GLU A 126 -2.23 18.88 -17.68
N ARG A 127 -2.81 18.98 -18.88
CA ARG A 127 -2.39 18.14 -20.00
C ARG A 127 -1.01 18.60 -20.48
N PRO A 128 -0.03 17.68 -20.63
CA PRO A 128 1.27 18.02 -21.15
C PRO A 128 1.18 18.62 -22.56
N PRO A 129 2.04 19.60 -22.91
CA PRO A 129 2.12 20.10 -24.27
C PRO A 129 2.61 18.99 -25.21
N ALA A 130 2.17 19.03 -26.48
CA ALA A 130 2.55 18.03 -27.48
C ALA A 130 4.08 17.95 -27.67
N SER A 131 4.78 19.09 -27.57
CA SER A 131 6.24 19.16 -27.67
C SER A 131 6.95 18.28 -26.65
N ALA A 132 6.47 18.23 -25.40
CA ALA A 132 7.06 17.42 -24.33
C ALA A 132 6.87 15.90 -24.52
N LEU A 133 5.89 15.52 -25.36
CA LEU A 133 5.67 14.13 -25.77
C LEU A 133 6.55 13.76 -26.97
N GLU A 134 6.75 14.69 -27.89
CA GLU A 134 7.53 14.51 -29.11
C GLU A 134 9.04 14.47 -28.82
N ASP A 135 9.54 15.33 -27.94
CA ASP A 135 10.96 15.40 -27.57
C ASP A 135 11.39 14.36 -26.51
N GLY A 136 10.42 13.63 -25.93
CA GLY A 136 10.64 12.59 -24.94
C GLY A 136 11.04 13.10 -23.54
N SER A 137 11.06 14.41 -23.31
CA SER A 137 11.44 15.02 -22.03
C SER A 137 10.55 14.54 -20.88
N LEU A 138 9.23 14.46 -21.10
CA LEU A 138 8.28 13.96 -20.11
C LEU A 138 8.54 12.49 -19.76
N ALA A 139 8.85 11.66 -20.76
CA ALA A 139 9.15 10.24 -20.54
C ALA A 139 10.44 10.07 -19.73
N ALA A 140 11.47 10.86 -20.02
CA ALA A 140 12.72 10.88 -19.26
C ALA A 140 12.50 11.33 -17.81
N ALA A 141 11.72 12.40 -17.59
CA ALA A 141 11.36 12.87 -16.27
C ALA A 141 10.56 11.83 -15.47
N ALA A 142 9.59 11.18 -16.11
CA ALA A 142 8.81 10.11 -15.49
C ALA A 142 9.68 8.89 -15.14
N ALA A 143 10.61 8.50 -16.02
CA ALA A 143 11.55 7.41 -15.77
C ALA A 143 12.50 7.73 -14.61
N LEU A 144 13.02 8.95 -14.55
CA LEU A 144 13.84 9.43 -13.43
C LEU A 144 13.04 9.41 -12.12
N ALA A 145 11.83 9.98 -12.13
CA ALA A 145 10.96 10.00 -10.97
C ALA A 145 10.63 8.59 -10.47
N GLY A 146 10.24 7.70 -11.38
CA GLY A 146 9.98 6.30 -11.06
C GLY A 146 11.19 5.58 -10.47
N THR A 147 12.37 5.79 -11.04
CA THR A 147 13.62 5.19 -10.56
C THR A 147 13.98 5.66 -9.15
N LEU A 148 13.83 6.95 -8.86
CA LEU A 148 14.08 7.51 -7.53
C LEU A 148 13.01 7.12 -6.51
N TYR A 149 11.78 6.87 -6.96
CA TYR A 149 10.67 6.50 -6.08
C TYR A 149 10.72 5.02 -5.64
N LEU A 150 11.29 4.12 -6.45
CA LEU A 150 11.49 2.72 -6.09
C LEU A 150 12.18 2.50 -4.73
N PRO A 151 13.34 3.10 -4.42
CA PRO A 151 13.96 2.95 -3.11
C PRO A 151 13.13 3.58 -1.97
N VAL A 152 12.35 4.63 -2.24
CA VAL A 152 11.43 5.22 -1.25
C VAL A 152 10.36 4.19 -0.86
N LEU A 153 9.73 3.55 -1.85
CA LEU A 153 8.74 2.48 -1.61
C LEU A 153 9.37 1.31 -0.85
N ALA A 154 10.54 0.84 -1.28
CA ALA A 154 11.26 -0.24 -0.60
C ALA A 154 11.61 0.13 0.86
N SER A 155 11.93 1.39 1.12
CA SER A 155 12.22 1.88 2.47
C SER A 155 10.98 1.94 3.37
N LEU A 156 9.78 2.09 2.81
CA LEU A 156 8.54 2.17 3.60
C LEU A 156 7.76 0.87 3.66
N TRP A 157 8.08 -0.11 2.82
CA TRP A 157 7.33 -1.35 2.71
C TRP A 157 7.11 -2.08 4.06
N PHE A 158 8.18 -2.19 4.87
CA PHE A 158 8.16 -2.83 6.18
C PHE A 158 8.33 -1.86 7.35
N ALA A 159 8.74 -0.62 7.09
CA ALA A 159 9.08 0.33 8.13
C ALA A 159 7.94 0.61 9.14
N PRO A 160 6.66 0.73 8.73
CA PRO A 160 5.55 0.91 9.66
C PRO A 160 5.42 -0.25 10.64
N ALA A 161 5.48 -1.50 10.15
CA ALA A 161 5.41 -2.68 11.01
C ALA A 161 6.64 -2.84 11.91
N LEU A 162 7.82 -2.51 11.39
CA LEU A 162 9.06 -2.51 12.17
C LEU A 162 8.98 -1.50 13.33
N SER A 163 8.46 -0.30 13.10
CA SER A 163 8.24 0.68 14.17
C SER A 163 7.09 0.27 15.10
N ALA A 164 6.00 -0.27 14.57
CA ALA A 164 4.83 -0.65 15.37
C ALA A 164 5.07 -1.85 16.29
N TRP A 165 5.81 -2.88 15.82
CA TRP A 165 6.00 -4.13 16.58
C TRP A 165 7.36 -4.27 17.23
N ARG A 166 8.41 -3.67 16.66
CA ARG A 166 9.78 -3.73 17.20
C ARG A 166 10.24 -2.41 17.82
N ASN A 167 9.35 -1.43 17.90
CA ASN A 167 9.60 -0.09 18.45
C ASN A 167 10.83 0.61 17.85
N LEU A 168 11.15 0.32 16.58
CA LEU A 168 12.32 0.89 15.93
C LEU A 168 12.11 2.37 15.56
N PRO A 169 13.12 3.24 15.73
CA PRO A 169 13.12 4.61 15.22
C PRO A 169 12.88 4.66 13.70
N ALA A 170 12.28 5.76 13.23
CA ALA A 170 11.86 5.92 11.83
C ALA A 170 12.94 5.58 10.80
N LEU A 171 14.12 6.24 10.89
CA LEU A 171 15.21 6.04 9.93
C LEU A 171 15.78 4.63 9.99
N GLN A 172 15.90 4.05 11.19
CA GLN A 172 16.40 2.68 11.36
C GLN A 172 15.43 1.66 10.75
N ALA A 173 14.13 1.83 10.98
CA ALA A 173 13.10 0.99 10.37
C ALA A 173 13.09 1.09 8.84
N MET A 174 13.23 2.30 8.29
CA MET A 174 13.31 2.54 6.84
C MET A 174 14.56 1.90 6.22
N PHE A 175 15.71 2.03 6.88
CA PHE A 175 16.94 1.38 6.47
C PHE A 175 16.78 -0.15 6.41
N TYR A 176 16.28 -0.77 7.48
CA TYR A 176 16.06 -2.22 7.48
C TYR A 176 15.05 -2.67 6.42
N SER A 177 13.98 -1.90 6.20
CA SER A 177 13.01 -2.19 5.14
C SER A 177 13.63 -2.18 3.75
N LEU A 178 14.48 -1.19 3.47
CA LEU A 178 15.16 -1.05 2.18
C LEU A 178 16.04 -2.28 1.90
N PHE A 179 16.91 -2.63 2.85
CA PHE A 179 17.78 -3.80 2.72
C PHE A 179 17.01 -5.12 2.68
N ALA A 180 15.90 -5.23 3.42
CA ALA A 180 15.02 -6.39 3.38
C ALA A 180 14.42 -6.61 2.00
N THR A 181 13.93 -5.53 1.40
CA THR A 181 13.30 -5.56 0.08
C THR A 181 14.32 -5.92 -1.00
N PHE A 182 15.49 -5.28 -1.01
CA PHE A 182 16.56 -5.60 -1.97
C PHE A 182 17.10 -7.01 -1.82
N ARG A 183 17.30 -7.49 -0.58
CA ARG A 183 17.77 -8.86 -0.34
C ARG A 183 16.77 -9.91 -0.81
N ASN A 184 15.48 -9.57 -0.83
CA ASN A 184 14.39 -10.45 -1.25
C ASN A 184 13.80 -10.08 -2.62
N TRP A 185 14.54 -9.37 -3.48
CA TRP A 185 14.03 -8.84 -4.75
C TRP A 185 13.37 -9.89 -5.65
N ARG A 186 13.83 -11.15 -5.62
CA ARG A 186 13.25 -12.26 -6.41
C ARG A 186 11.83 -12.63 -5.94
N ALA A 187 11.61 -12.63 -4.63
CA ALA A 187 10.28 -12.83 -4.06
C ALA A 187 9.38 -11.64 -4.35
N PHE A 188 9.91 -10.42 -4.27
CA PHE A 188 9.20 -9.21 -4.69
C PHE A 188 8.84 -9.18 -6.17
N LEU A 189 9.69 -9.70 -7.05
CA LEU A 189 9.40 -9.82 -8.48
C LEU A 189 8.25 -10.81 -8.71
N ALA A 190 8.31 -11.98 -8.09
CA ALA A 190 7.22 -12.97 -8.16
C ALA A 190 5.91 -12.42 -7.57
N TYR A 191 6.00 -11.67 -6.48
CA TYR A 191 4.86 -10.97 -5.87
C TYR A 191 4.28 -9.91 -6.81
N GLY A 192 5.12 -9.10 -7.47
CA GLY A 192 4.70 -8.14 -8.48
C GLY A 192 3.96 -8.82 -9.64
N ILE A 193 4.49 -9.93 -10.15
CA ILE A 193 3.82 -10.72 -11.20
C ILE A 193 2.47 -11.27 -10.71
N ALA A 194 2.41 -11.78 -9.48
CA ALA A 194 1.17 -12.28 -8.89
C ALA A 194 0.10 -11.18 -8.75
N LEU A 195 0.50 -9.99 -8.31
CA LEU A 195 -0.38 -8.82 -8.22
C LEU A 195 -0.82 -8.33 -9.61
N LEU A 196 0.07 -8.32 -10.61
CA LEU A 196 -0.28 -7.96 -11.98
C LEU A 196 -1.34 -8.92 -12.54
N LEU A 197 -1.17 -10.23 -12.35
CA LEU A 197 -2.14 -11.23 -12.79
C LEU A 197 -3.47 -11.10 -12.04
N LEU A 198 -3.44 -10.88 -10.72
CA LEU A 198 -4.65 -10.60 -9.94
C LEU A 198 -5.37 -9.35 -10.46
N GLY A 199 -4.62 -8.27 -10.71
CA GLY A 199 -5.14 -7.03 -11.26
C GLY A 199 -5.77 -7.20 -12.64
N LEU A 200 -5.15 -7.99 -13.52
CA LEU A 200 -5.71 -8.34 -14.83
C LEU A 200 -7.00 -9.13 -14.71
N ILE A 201 -7.06 -10.12 -13.81
CA ILE A 201 -8.28 -10.91 -13.55
C ILE A 201 -9.40 -10.00 -13.03
N CYS A 202 -9.10 -9.14 -12.06
CA CYS A 202 -10.07 -8.17 -11.53
C CYS A 202 -10.54 -7.20 -12.62
N SER A 203 -9.63 -6.70 -13.46
CA SER A 203 -9.96 -5.77 -14.55
C SER A 203 -10.84 -6.43 -15.62
N LEU A 204 -10.57 -7.69 -15.97
CA LEU A 204 -11.40 -8.45 -16.90
C LEU A 204 -12.79 -8.72 -16.31
N ALA A 205 -12.87 -9.10 -15.03
CA ALA A 205 -14.14 -9.29 -14.34
C ALA A 205 -14.97 -8.00 -14.29
N LEU A 206 -14.33 -6.86 -14.00
CA LEU A 206 -14.94 -5.53 -14.06
C LEU A 206 -15.48 -5.21 -15.45
N PHE A 207 -14.68 -5.47 -16.49
CA PHE A 207 -15.07 -5.22 -17.87
C PHE A 207 -16.30 -6.04 -18.30
N LEU A 208 -16.32 -7.33 -17.97
CA LEU A 208 -17.45 -8.22 -18.26
C LEU A 208 -18.71 -7.80 -17.49
N LEU A 209 -18.57 -7.46 -16.21
CA LEU A 209 -19.69 -6.97 -15.41
C LEU A 209 -20.25 -5.65 -15.96
N ALA A 210 -19.37 -4.72 -16.35
CA ALA A 210 -19.78 -3.47 -16.97
C ALA A 210 -20.52 -3.69 -18.30
N LEU A 211 -20.10 -4.66 -19.11
CA LEU A 211 -20.78 -5.03 -20.35
C LEU A 211 -22.19 -5.60 -20.09
N LEU A 212 -22.32 -6.48 -19.10
CA LEU A 212 -23.62 -7.04 -18.68
C LEU A 212 -24.56 -5.94 -18.17
N VAL A 213 -24.07 -5.09 -17.27
CA VAL A 213 -24.85 -3.99 -16.70
C VAL A 213 -25.28 -3.00 -17.78
N ARG A 214 -24.40 -2.68 -18.74
CA ARG A 214 -24.75 -1.82 -19.89
C ARG A 214 -25.80 -2.48 -20.79
N GLY A 215 -25.72 -3.78 -21.02
CA GLY A 215 -26.73 -4.54 -21.76
C GLY A 215 -28.10 -4.55 -21.07
N LEU A 216 -28.12 -4.54 -19.73
CA LEU A 216 -29.34 -4.56 -18.93
C LEU A 216 -29.95 -3.17 -18.66
N LEU A 217 -29.13 -2.14 -18.45
CA LEU A 217 -29.55 -0.79 -18.01
C LEU A 217 -29.45 0.30 -19.10
N GLY A 218 -28.92 -0.02 -20.29
CA GLY A 218 -28.74 0.93 -21.39
C GLY A 218 -27.68 2.01 -21.12
N ASN A 219 -27.77 3.15 -21.82
CA ASN A 219 -26.76 4.23 -21.81
C ASN A 219 -26.72 5.10 -20.52
N LYS A 220 -27.48 4.77 -19.46
CA LYS A 220 -27.31 5.37 -18.11
C LYS A 220 -26.06 4.83 -17.39
N SER A 221 -25.13 4.21 -18.13
CA SER A 221 -24.01 3.41 -17.64
C SER A 221 -22.83 4.19 -17.06
N GLN A 222 -22.84 5.53 -17.11
CA GLN A 222 -21.78 6.33 -16.46
C GLN A 222 -21.85 6.21 -14.93
N ASP A 223 -23.05 6.13 -14.35
CA ASP A 223 -23.24 5.92 -12.91
C ASP A 223 -22.95 4.46 -12.47
N ALA A 224 -23.04 3.51 -13.40
CA ALA A 224 -22.76 2.10 -13.15
C ALA A 224 -21.27 1.81 -12.89
N PHE A 225 -20.37 2.68 -13.35
CA PHE A 225 -18.93 2.51 -13.14
C PHE A 225 -18.57 2.47 -11.65
N LEU A 226 -19.14 3.37 -10.84
CA LEU A 226 -18.89 3.42 -9.40
C LEU A 226 -19.42 2.18 -8.67
N LEU A 227 -20.58 1.66 -9.10
CA LEU A 227 -21.19 0.45 -8.54
C LEU A 227 -20.32 -0.80 -8.75
N VAL A 228 -19.47 -0.78 -9.77
CA VAL A 228 -18.62 -1.90 -10.18
C VAL A 228 -17.20 -1.75 -9.62
N VAL A 229 -16.64 -0.54 -9.63
CA VAL A 229 -15.30 -0.24 -9.10
C VAL A 229 -15.23 -0.38 -7.59
N LEU A 230 -16.24 0.12 -6.86
CA LEU A 230 -16.20 0.15 -5.40
C LEU A 230 -16.08 -1.26 -4.78
N PRO A 231 -16.91 -2.26 -5.14
CA PRO A 231 -16.77 -3.61 -4.59
C PRO A 231 -15.42 -4.26 -4.90
N VAL A 232 -14.85 -3.99 -6.08
CA VAL A 232 -13.53 -4.51 -6.45
C VAL A 232 -12.44 -3.86 -5.63
N MET A 233 -12.50 -2.54 -5.40
CA MET A 233 -11.57 -1.88 -4.49
C MET A 233 -11.69 -2.41 -3.06
N LEU A 234 -12.93 -2.62 -2.58
CA LEU A 234 -13.20 -3.19 -1.26
C LEU A 234 -12.80 -4.67 -1.13
N THR A 235 -12.45 -5.34 -2.23
CA THR A 235 -11.90 -6.71 -2.23
C THR A 235 -10.38 -6.68 -2.41
N TYR A 236 -9.88 -5.91 -3.37
CA TYR A 236 -8.47 -5.86 -3.74
C TYR A 236 -7.61 -5.21 -2.65
N VAL A 237 -8.04 -4.10 -2.07
CA VAL A 237 -7.27 -3.36 -1.06
C VAL A 237 -7.04 -4.18 0.22
N PRO A 238 -8.05 -4.86 0.81
CA PRO A 238 -7.81 -5.79 1.91
C PRO A 238 -6.79 -6.88 1.60
N ILE A 239 -6.90 -7.51 0.43
CA ILE A 239 -5.98 -8.58 -0.01
C ILE A 239 -4.56 -8.04 -0.09
N LEU A 240 -4.39 -6.84 -0.64
CA LEU A 240 -3.09 -6.17 -0.74
C LEU A 240 -2.49 -5.92 0.65
N PHE A 241 -3.23 -5.29 1.57
CA PHE A 241 -2.74 -5.06 2.94
C PHE A 241 -2.41 -6.37 3.68
N ALA A 242 -3.25 -7.38 3.53
CA ALA A 242 -3.02 -8.69 4.15
C ALA A 242 -1.81 -9.42 3.54
N SER A 243 -1.54 -9.23 2.26
CA SER A 243 -0.34 -9.77 1.61
C SER A 243 0.94 -9.04 2.04
N PHE A 244 0.87 -7.74 2.38
CA PHE A 244 1.99 -7.03 3.01
C PHE A 244 2.35 -7.65 4.36
N TYR A 245 1.33 -7.96 5.18
CA TYR A 245 1.52 -8.69 6.42
C TYR A 245 2.20 -10.06 6.20
N ALA A 246 1.74 -10.83 5.22
CA ALA A 246 2.35 -12.12 4.88
C ALA A 246 3.83 -11.98 4.51
N SER A 247 4.17 -10.98 3.69
CA SER A 247 5.57 -10.69 3.33
C SER A 247 6.43 -10.31 4.54
N TYR A 248 5.89 -9.55 5.49
CA TYR A 248 6.59 -9.21 6.72
C TYR A 248 6.84 -10.46 7.58
N ARG A 249 5.81 -11.28 7.78
CA ARG A 249 5.88 -12.48 8.63
C ARG A 249 7.01 -13.42 8.19
N ASP A 250 7.15 -13.62 6.88
CA ASP A 250 8.14 -14.54 6.32
C ASP A 250 9.58 -13.96 6.37
N ILE A 251 9.74 -12.65 6.16
CA ILE A 251 11.07 -11.99 6.14
C ILE A 251 11.56 -11.63 7.55
N PHE A 252 10.64 -11.32 8.47
CA PHE A 252 10.92 -10.91 9.84
C PHE A 252 10.22 -11.82 10.86
N PRO A 253 10.67 -13.08 10.99
CA PRO A 253 10.09 -14.00 11.98
C PRO A 253 10.21 -13.43 13.40
N GLN A 254 9.26 -13.80 14.26
CA GLN A 254 9.35 -13.48 15.68
C GLN A 254 10.53 -14.25 16.31
N PRO A 255 11.25 -13.65 17.28
CA PRO A 255 12.25 -14.39 18.03
C PRO A 255 11.61 -15.59 18.73
N VAL A 256 12.11 -16.80 18.47
CA VAL A 256 11.62 -18.07 19.01
C VAL A 256 11.61 -18.10 20.56
N ALA A 257 12.44 -17.27 21.20
CA ALA A 257 12.66 -17.26 22.65
C ALA A 257 11.44 -16.90 23.54
N ALA A 258 10.32 -16.41 23.00
CA ALA A 258 9.12 -16.12 23.79
C ALA A 258 8.12 -17.28 23.84
N ALA A 259 8.24 -18.28 22.95
CA ALA A 259 7.34 -19.44 22.94
C ALA A 259 7.78 -20.52 23.95
N ASP A 260 9.09 -20.73 24.07
CA ASP A 260 9.65 -21.74 24.99
C ASP A 260 9.65 -21.26 26.46
N ALA A 261 9.70 -19.95 26.71
CA ALA A 261 9.63 -19.39 28.06
C ALA A 261 8.23 -19.48 28.69
N ALA A 262 7.16 -19.45 27.87
CA ALA A 262 5.79 -19.62 28.35
C ALA A 262 5.42 -21.09 28.57
N ALA A 263 6.05 -22.01 27.82
CA ALA A 263 5.87 -23.46 27.99
C ALA A 263 6.63 -24.03 29.20
N ASN A 264 7.75 -23.41 29.59
CA ASN A 264 8.54 -23.81 30.76
C ASN A 264 8.14 -23.10 32.07
N ALA A 265 7.09 -22.28 32.05
CA ALA A 265 6.57 -21.56 33.21
C ALA A 265 5.15 -22.04 33.63
N GLN A 266 4.64 -23.10 33.00
CA GLN A 266 3.47 -23.88 33.43
C GLN A 266 3.94 -25.18 34.08
#